data_AF-A0A519QB88-F1
#
_entry.id   AF-A0A519QB88-F1
#
_cell.length_a   1.000
_cell.length_b   1.000
_cell.length_c   1.000
_cell.angle_alpha   90.00
_cell.angle_beta   90.00
_cell.angle_gamma   90.00
#
_symmetry.space_group_name_H-M   'P 1'
#
loop_
_entity.id
_entity.type
_entity.pdbx_description
1 polymer ?
#
loop_
_entity_poly.entity_id
_entity_poly.type
_entity_poly.pdbx_seq_one_letter_code
_entity_poly.pdbx_strand_id
1 'polypeptide(L)'
;MTSEETAPAPLAIGLVRGAAVAVRLHGSAGRPPVLIAQTAAGEISLPLLEVRGGHLRALRALGDALSARARRRLKRAPDRIDQVFALPGGLIERLEVRLDDGTRVAWASTEGGLGDLLPTDEETFRAALSFGSRRHADPETVRFVTGQVLRGPGVAQTPDGYQDGYLINAFVIHLYKSIELDRHDPPEWTQAVFERMNAVLAAMPTTGVGVRSDVEQLFVSMRMALWQMHMGRGEVDAAQARLEEIVAYHDLSIDRIVNCNRSYNLAKSMFMAGLLALARDEADLAGRLFENAADVFRRGVAAVRPRTGNLTWFAEMAATHQVAIHAMTLLRRLIEGAPITKDTVLEMAPAAVRVEDAAYLERLKASLASAWVEPRAQAFTPYPDPELETA
;
A
#
# COMPACT_ATOMS: atom_id res chain seq x y z
N MET A 1 20.80 16.62 49.06
CA MET A 1 21.25 16.80 47.66
C MET A 1 20.19 16.21 46.76
N THR A 2 19.27 17.06 46.30
CA THR A 2 18.33 16.71 45.24
C THR A 2 19.14 16.43 43.98
N SER A 3 19.01 15.25 43.38
CA SER A 3 19.55 15.00 42.05
C SER A 3 19.02 16.11 41.14
N GLU A 4 19.91 16.88 40.52
CA GLU A 4 19.53 17.72 39.38
C GLU A 4 18.86 16.79 38.37
N GLU A 5 17.53 16.83 38.30
CA GLU A 5 16.80 16.25 37.18
C GLU A 5 17.27 17.02 35.96
N THR A 6 18.25 16.46 35.27
CA THR A 6 18.75 16.96 34.00
C THR A 6 17.54 17.16 33.09
N ALA A 7 17.36 18.39 32.60
CA ALA A 7 16.25 18.71 31.72
C ALA A 7 16.20 17.68 30.59
N PRO A 8 15.02 17.12 30.28
CA PRO A 8 14.92 16.03 29.32
C PRO A 8 15.43 16.49 27.96
N ALA A 9 16.26 15.67 27.31
CA ALA A 9 16.80 15.98 25.99
C ALA A 9 15.69 16.32 24.99
N PRO A 10 15.89 17.35 24.13
CA PRO A 10 14.86 17.80 23.21
C PRO A 10 14.46 16.71 22.22
N LEU A 11 13.21 16.75 21.78
CA LEU A 11 12.64 15.77 20.86
C LEU A 11 11.77 16.45 19.80
N ALA A 12 11.86 15.98 18.56
CA ALA A 12 11.06 16.49 17.47
C ALA A 12 10.03 15.47 16.99
N ILE A 13 8.83 15.92 16.68
CA ILE A 13 7.89 15.18 15.83
C ILE A 13 7.75 15.95 14.53
N GLY A 14 7.56 15.27 13.41
CA GLY A 14 7.32 15.95 12.16
C GLY A 14 6.64 15.06 11.14
N LEU A 15 6.07 15.69 10.12
CA LEU A 15 5.36 15.05 9.02
C LEU A 15 5.44 15.87 7.74
N VAL A 16 5.31 15.21 6.59
CA VAL A 16 5.34 15.84 5.28
C VAL A 16 3.93 16.24 4.85
N ARG A 17 3.79 17.44 4.29
CA ARG A 17 2.55 17.98 3.72
C ARG A 17 2.83 18.62 2.37
N GLY A 18 2.57 17.88 1.30
CA GLY A 18 2.92 18.31 -0.05
C GLY A 18 4.41 18.68 -0.14
N ALA A 19 4.70 19.94 -0.43
CA ALA A 19 6.06 20.48 -0.53
C ALA A 19 6.60 21.10 0.77
N ALA A 20 6.09 20.68 1.95
CA ALA A 20 6.53 21.19 3.24
C ALA A 20 6.72 20.08 4.28
N VAL A 21 7.55 20.35 5.30
CA VAL A 21 7.63 19.55 6.53
C VAL A 21 7.17 20.39 7.70
N ALA A 22 6.15 19.91 8.41
CA ALA A 22 5.76 20.48 9.68
C ALA A 22 6.55 19.78 10.80
N VAL A 23 7.13 20.56 11.71
CA VAL A 23 7.94 20.08 12.84
C VAL A 23 7.41 20.69 14.13
N ARG A 24 7.24 19.86 15.16
CA ARG A 24 7.05 20.28 16.55
C ARG A 24 8.23 19.82 17.37
N LEU A 25 8.95 20.77 17.93
CA LEU A 25 10.05 20.56 18.86
C LEU A 25 9.54 20.63 20.30
N HIS A 26 9.97 19.70 21.14
CA HIS A 26 9.67 19.63 22.57
C HIS A 26 10.95 19.78 23.40
N GLY A 27 10.89 20.56 24.50
CA GLY A 27 11.97 20.64 25.49
C GLY A 27 13.19 21.43 25.03
N SER A 28 13.00 22.44 24.17
CA SER A 28 14.11 23.22 23.61
C SER A 28 14.57 24.41 24.43
N ALA A 29 13.92 24.70 25.57
CA ALA A 29 14.14 25.90 26.37
C ALA A 29 14.06 27.20 25.53
N GLY A 30 13.14 27.23 24.55
CA GLY A 30 12.92 28.38 23.68
C GLY A 30 13.81 28.44 22.43
N ARG A 31 14.79 27.54 22.27
CA ARG A 31 15.62 27.48 21.06
C ARG A 31 14.83 26.93 19.87
N PRO A 32 14.75 27.65 18.74
CA PRO A 32 14.01 27.19 17.57
C PRO A 32 14.75 26.06 16.84
N PRO A 33 14.03 25.12 16.19
CA PRO A 33 14.66 24.15 15.33
C PRO A 33 15.15 24.77 14.01
N VAL A 34 16.20 24.20 13.45
CA VAL A 34 16.65 24.34 12.06
C VAL A 34 16.49 22.98 11.40
N LEU A 35 15.82 22.91 10.26
CA LEU A 35 15.66 21.67 9.51
C LEU A 35 16.67 21.62 8.36
N ILE A 36 17.40 20.51 8.31
CA ILE A 36 18.45 20.26 7.33
C ILE A 36 18.04 19.08 6.44
N ALA A 37 18.11 19.24 5.13
CA ALA A 37 18.00 18.15 4.17
C ALA A 37 19.37 17.73 3.66
N GLN A 38 19.65 16.43 3.71
CA GLN A 38 20.80 15.84 3.01
C GLN A 38 20.35 15.38 1.62
N THR A 39 21.11 15.80 0.61
CA THR A 39 20.91 15.45 -0.81
C THR A 39 22.22 14.97 -1.41
N ALA A 40 22.17 14.35 -2.58
CA ALA A 40 23.38 13.98 -3.32
C ALA A 40 24.29 15.20 -3.64
N ALA A 41 23.72 16.41 -3.72
CA ALA A 41 24.47 17.65 -3.94
C ALA A 41 25.07 18.25 -2.65
N GLY A 42 24.77 17.68 -1.49
CA GLY A 42 25.22 18.14 -0.17
C GLY A 42 24.08 18.53 0.77
N GLU A 43 24.49 19.19 1.85
CA GLU A 43 23.61 19.65 2.93
C GLU A 43 22.89 20.95 2.56
N ILE A 44 21.57 21.01 2.76
CA ILE A 44 20.74 22.20 2.51
C ILE A 44 19.94 22.54 3.76
N SER A 45 20.07 23.78 4.25
CA SER A 45 19.19 24.31 5.28
C SER A 45 17.85 24.72 4.68
N LEU A 46 16.75 24.23 5.26
CA LEU A 46 15.43 24.43 4.71
C LEU A 46 14.83 25.77 5.15
N PRO A 47 14.24 26.54 4.21
CA PRO A 47 13.67 27.84 4.55
C PRO A 47 12.37 27.66 5.33
N LEU A 48 12.14 28.58 6.28
CA LEU A 48 10.90 28.62 7.06
C LEU A 48 9.72 29.06 6.18
N LEU A 49 8.57 28.44 6.46
CA LEU A 49 7.27 28.79 5.91
C LEU A 49 6.32 29.21 7.01
N GLU A 50 5.23 29.85 6.61
CA GLU A 50 4.13 30.20 7.49
C GLU A 50 3.48 28.95 8.12
N VAL A 51 3.27 28.99 9.43
CA VAL A 51 2.57 27.92 10.15
C VAL A 51 1.07 28.09 9.98
N ARG A 52 0.46 27.20 9.20
CA ARG A 52 -1.00 27.16 8.99
C ARG A 52 -1.68 26.21 9.96
N GLY A 53 -2.96 26.48 10.27
CA GLY A 53 -3.75 25.66 11.21
C GLY A 53 -3.86 24.18 10.84
N GLY A 54 -3.81 23.83 9.55
CA GLY A 54 -3.75 22.44 9.09
C GLY A 54 -2.51 21.69 9.57
N HIS A 55 -1.34 22.34 9.60
CA HIS A 55 -0.09 21.76 10.10
C HIS A 55 -0.18 21.46 11.59
N LEU A 56 -0.75 22.39 12.36
CA LEU A 56 -0.91 22.24 13.81
C LEU A 56 -1.84 21.09 14.19
N ARG A 57 -2.95 20.93 13.46
CA ARG A 57 -3.88 19.81 13.64
C ARG A 57 -3.20 18.48 13.33
N ALA A 58 -2.46 18.41 12.21
CA ALA A 58 -1.73 17.21 11.83
C ALA A 58 -0.67 16.82 12.85
N LEU A 59 0.13 17.78 13.34
CA LEU A 59 1.15 17.54 14.38
C LEU A 59 0.53 17.07 15.70
N ARG A 60 -0.67 17.57 16.05
CA ARG A 60 -1.40 17.07 17.23
C ARG A 60 -1.85 15.63 17.04
N ALA A 61 -2.52 15.32 15.93
CA ALA A 61 -2.97 13.97 15.62
C ALA A 61 -1.81 12.96 15.60
N LEU A 62 -0.67 13.36 15.02
CA LEU A 62 0.56 12.56 15.08
C LEU A 62 1.01 12.32 16.52
N GLY A 63 1.08 13.37 17.35
CA GLY A 63 1.45 13.26 18.76
C GLY A 63 0.55 12.32 19.57
N ASP A 64 -0.75 12.32 19.27
CA ASP A 64 -1.74 11.44 19.92
C ASP A 64 -1.59 9.97 19.51
N ALA A 65 -1.17 9.73 18.26
CA ALA A 65 -0.94 8.40 17.70
C ALA A 65 0.39 7.74 18.13
N LEU A 66 1.31 8.49 18.74
CA LEU A 66 2.59 7.95 19.23
C LEU A 66 2.40 6.93 20.36
N SER A 67 3.36 6.01 20.52
CA SER A 67 3.33 5.05 21.62
C SER A 67 3.25 5.72 22.99
N ALA A 68 2.73 4.99 23.97
CA ALA A 68 2.67 5.46 25.35
C ALA A 68 4.06 5.86 25.90
N ARG A 69 5.14 5.19 25.46
CA ARG A 69 6.51 5.55 25.81
C ARG A 69 6.89 6.92 25.23
N ALA A 70 6.66 7.14 23.95
CA ALA A 70 6.95 8.41 23.30
C ALA A 70 6.11 9.56 23.90
N ARG A 71 4.80 9.37 24.07
CA ARG A 71 3.92 10.36 24.71
C ARG A 71 4.36 10.74 26.12
N ARG A 72 4.82 9.77 26.94
CA ARG A 72 5.38 10.06 28.28
C ARG A 72 6.64 10.91 28.22
N ARG A 73 7.53 10.68 27.25
CA ARG A 73 8.72 11.51 27.05
C ARG A 73 8.35 12.93 26.66
N LEU A 74 7.45 13.09 25.70
CA LEU A 74 6.98 14.42 25.26
C LEU A 74 6.31 15.20 26.39
N LYS A 75 5.53 14.54 27.26
CA LYS A 75 4.91 15.17 28.43
C LYS A 75 5.90 15.74 29.46
N ARG A 76 7.12 15.18 29.55
CA ARG A 76 8.17 15.69 30.44
C ARG A 76 8.83 16.96 29.91
N ALA A 77 8.56 17.32 28.66
CA ALA A 77 9.12 18.46 27.95
C ALA A 77 7.97 19.37 27.47
N PRO A 78 7.36 20.17 28.38
CA PRO A 78 6.12 20.91 28.11
C PRO A 78 6.31 22.06 27.11
N ASP A 79 7.51 22.64 27.08
CA ASP A 79 7.88 23.67 26.11
C ASP A 79 7.83 23.11 24.71
N ARG A 80 7.15 23.83 23.81
CA ARG A 80 6.97 23.42 22.42
C ARG A 80 7.13 24.58 21.44
N ILE A 81 7.74 24.27 20.30
CA ILE A 81 7.87 25.20 19.17
C ILE A 81 7.39 24.48 17.92
N ASP A 82 6.42 25.08 17.23
CA ASP A 82 5.88 24.57 15.97
C ASP A 82 6.43 25.41 14.82
N GLN A 83 7.06 24.75 13.84
CA GLN A 83 7.61 25.38 12.64
C GLN A 83 7.32 24.54 11.40
N VAL A 84 7.36 25.19 10.25
CA VAL A 84 7.14 24.56 8.96
C VAL A 84 8.26 24.99 8.04
N PHE A 85 8.77 24.03 7.26
CA PHE A 85 9.90 24.24 6.38
C PHE A 85 9.52 23.86 4.95
N ALA A 86 10.04 24.58 3.96
CA ALA A 86 9.85 24.20 2.56
C ALA A 86 10.75 23.01 2.22
N LEU A 87 10.17 21.98 1.60
CA LEU A 87 10.94 20.89 1.04
C LEU A 87 11.52 21.30 -0.31
N PRO A 88 12.80 21.00 -0.57
CA PRO A 88 13.37 21.21 -1.89
C PRO A 88 12.72 20.24 -2.88
N GLY A 89 12.73 20.63 -4.15
CA GLY A 89 12.43 19.69 -5.23
C GLY A 89 13.55 18.65 -5.34
N GLY A 90 13.18 17.41 -5.66
CA GLY A 90 14.14 16.34 -5.96
C GLY A 90 14.29 15.30 -4.84
N LEU A 91 15.40 14.55 -4.91
CA LEU A 91 15.72 13.46 -4.01
C LEU A 91 16.28 14.00 -2.69
N ILE A 92 15.64 13.64 -1.58
CA ILE A 92 16.09 13.93 -0.23
C ILE A 92 16.38 12.60 0.45
N GLU A 93 17.61 12.45 0.91
CA GLU A 93 18.10 11.19 1.48
C GLU A 93 17.80 11.12 2.96
N ARG A 94 17.85 12.27 3.65
CA ARG A 94 17.70 12.36 5.11
C ARG A 94 17.27 13.76 5.55
N LEU A 95 16.47 13.84 6.61
CA LEU A 95 16.11 15.08 7.31
C LEU A 95 16.65 15.08 8.75
N GLU A 96 17.41 16.11 9.09
CA GLU A 96 17.92 16.34 10.44
C GLU A 96 17.29 17.57 11.08
N VAL A 97 16.87 17.44 12.33
CA VAL A 97 16.52 18.59 13.16
C VAL A 97 17.76 18.97 13.98
N ARG A 98 18.17 20.23 13.87
CA ARG A 98 19.18 20.83 14.73
C ARG A 98 18.57 21.98 15.52
N LEU A 99 19.17 22.35 16.65
CA LEU A 99 18.91 23.65 17.27
C LEU A 99 19.78 24.71 16.56
N ASP A 100 19.50 25.98 16.83
CA ASP A 100 20.27 27.13 16.36
C ASP A 100 21.76 27.08 16.75
N ASP A 101 22.10 26.44 17.87
CA ASP A 101 23.48 26.19 18.31
C ASP A 101 24.15 24.96 17.66
N GLY A 102 23.46 24.29 16.73
CA GLY A 102 23.94 23.10 16.02
C GLY A 102 23.67 21.77 16.73
N THR A 103 23.09 21.77 17.93
CA THR A 103 22.74 20.54 18.67
C THR A 103 21.74 19.70 17.87
N ARG A 104 22.08 18.43 17.60
CA ARG A 104 21.17 17.50 16.92
C ARG A 104 20.02 17.10 17.83
N VAL A 105 18.80 17.13 17.29
CA VAL A 105 17.58 16.72 17.97
C VAL A 105 17.09 15.41 17.38
N ALA A 106 16.77 14.45 18.24
CA ALA A 106 16.22 13.18 17.81
C ALA A 106 14.74 13.30 17.41
N TRP A 107 14.36 12.61 16.34
CA TRP A 107 12.97 12.39 16.01
C TRP A 107 12.31 11.47 17.05
N ALA A 108 11.33 11.97 17.80
CA ALA A 108 10.40 11.16 18.58
C ALA A 108 9.45 10.35 17.69
N SER A 109 9.25 10.79 16.44
CA SER A 109 8.59 10.00 15.39
C SER A 109 9.47 8.88 14.85
N THR A 110 10.48 8.38 15.57
CA THR A 110 11.27 7.18 15.18
C THR A 110 10.45 5.88 15.18
N GLU A 111 9.19 5.93 15.62
CA GLU A 111 8.15 4.97 15.25
C GLU A 111 7.56 5.25 13.83
N GLY A 112 8.23 6.08 13.01
CA GLY A 112 7.75 6.60 11.73
C GLY A 112 8.74 7.43 10.87
N GLY A 113 10.04 7.46 11.16
CA GLY A 113 11.13 7.82 10.23
C GLY A 113 10.98 9.05 9.31
N LEU A 114 11.25 10.26 9.81
CA LEU A 114 11.71 11.37 8.94
C LEU A 114 13.23 11.48 8.84
N GLY A 115 13.97 10.79 9.73
CA GLY A 115 15.42 10.80 9.78
C GLY A 115 16.02 10.35 8.45
N ASP A 116 16.02 9.04 8.21
CA ASP A 116 16.53 8.48 6.96
C ASP A 116 15.35 8.16 6.02
N LEU A 117 15.33 8.80 4.85
CA LEU A 117 14.27 8.66 3.85
C LEU A 117 14.63 7.64 2.79
N LEU A 118 15.93 7.54 2.46
CA LEU A 118 16.49 6.43 1.73
C LEU A 118 17.09 5.44 2.74
N PRO A 119 16.61 4.20 2.78
CA PRO A 119 17.21 3.18 3.62
C PRO A 119 18.61 2.84 3.09
N THR A 120 19.61 2.96 3.95
CA THR A 120 21.02 2.62 3.66
C THR A 120 21.37 1.18 4.03
N ASP A 121 20.49 0.50 4.76
CA ASP A 121 20.63 -0.87 5.20
C ASP A 121 19.25 -1.56 5.36
N GLU A 122 19.29 -2.87 5.59
CA GLU A 122 18.10 -3.71 5.71
C GLU A 122 17.23 -3.34 6.92
N GLU A 123 17.84 -3.05 8.07
CA GLU A 123 17.11 -2.73 9.29
C GLU A 123 16.30 -1.43 9.10
N THR A 124 16.93 -0.43 8.50
CA THR A 124 16.33 0.86 8.16
C THR A 124 15.21 0.68 7.15
N PHE A 125 15.37 -0.19 6.15
CA PHE A 125 14.29 -0.52 5.21
C PHE A 125 13.10 -1.17 5.91
N ARG A 126 13.36 -2.15 6.79
CA ARG A 126 12.33 -2.83 7.59
C ARG A 126 11.58 -1.86 8.50
N ALA A 127 12.29 -0.92 9.12
CA ALA A 127 11.71 0.10 9.98
C ALA A 127 10.86 1.10 9.17
N ALA A 128 11.38 1.61 8.04
CA ALA A 128 10.75 2.67 7.27
C ALA A 128 9.53 2.22 6.46
N LEU A 129 9.53 0.97 5.95
CA LEU A 129 8.59 0.58 4.89
C LEU A 129 7.81 -0.71 5.17
N SER A 130 8.26 -1.58 6.08
CA SER A 130 7.79 -2.97 6.09
C SER A 130 6.63 -3.26 7.03
N PHE A 131 6.54 -2.66 8.22
CA PHE A 131 5.52 -3.05 9.21
C PHE A 131 4.70 -1.85 9.69
N GLY A 132 3.37 -1.98 9.70
CA GLY A 132 2.46 -0.90 10.10
C GLY A 132 2.69 -0.39 11.53
N SER A 133 3.35 -1.15 12.39
CA SER A 133 3.69 -0.76 13.76
C SER A 133 4.88 0.20 13.87
N ARG A 134 5.66 0.40 12.79
CA ARG A 134 6.83 1.30 12.77
C ARG A 134 6.85 2.26 11.58
N ARG A 135 5.87 2.16 10.68
CA ARG A 135 5.66 3.12 9.59
C ARG A 135 5.08 4.40 10.15
N HIS A 136 5.43 5.53 9.52
CA HIS A 136 4.80 6.80 9.85
C HIS A 136 3.27 6.64 9.75
N ALA A 137 2.54 7.00 10.82
CA ALA A 137 1.09 6.84 10.85
C ALA A 137 0.41 7.70 9.77
N ASP A 138 1.01 8.84 9.46
CA ASP A 138 0.51 9.74 8.44
C ASP A 138 0.72 9.23 7.00
N PRO A 139 -0.37 9.12 6.19
CA PRO A 139 -0.31 8.66 4.80
C PRO A 139 0.54 9.53 3.86
N GLU A 140 0.55 10.86 4.03
CA GLU A 140 1.31 11.75 3.15
C GLU A 140 2.81 11.57 3.35
N THR A 141 3.25 11.43 4.60
CA THR A 141 4.65 11.10 4.90
C THR A 141 5.02 9.75 4.29
N VAL A 142 4.18 8.72 4.43
CA VAL A 142 4.47 7.39 3.83
C VAL A 142 4.55 7.47 2.30
N ARG A 143 3.62 8.18 1.64
CA ARG A 143 3.66 8.42 0.19
C ARG A 143 4.95 9.14 -0.23
N PHE A 144 5.35 10.14 0.54
CA PHE A 144 6.58 10.89 0.27
C PHE A 144 7.83 10.00 0.41
N VAL A 145 8.00 9.30 1.53
CA VAL A 145 9.15 8.41 1.80
C VAL A 145 9.25 7.32 0.73
N THR A 146 8.16 6.62 0.43
CA THR A 146 8.14 5.64 -0.66
C THR A 146 8.51 6.26 -2.00
N GLY A 147 8.04 7.48 -2.28
CA GLY A 147 8.43 8.22 -3.47
C GLY A 147 9.92 8.60 -3.51
N GLN A 148 10.56 8.85 -2.35
CA GLN A 148 12.01 9.05 -2.28
C GLN A 148 12.74 7.75 -2.63
N VAL A 149 12.35 6.62 -2.04
CA VAL A 149 12.91 5.29 -2.34
C VAL A 149 12.78 4.93 -3.82
N LEU A 150 11.64 5.25 -4.45
CA LEU A 150 11.43 4.99 -5.87
C LEU A 150 12.25 5.93 -6.78
N ARG A 151 12.54 7.17 -6.36
CA ARG A 151 13.39 8.12 -7.12
C ARG A 151 14.88 7.96 -6.85
N GLY A 152 15.24 7.35 -5.72
CA GLY A 152 16.62 7.09 -5.36
C GLY A 152 17.31 6.21 -6.40
N PRO A 153 18.66 6.18 -6.39
CA PRO A 153 19.46 5.45 -7.37
C PRO A 153 19.17 3.95 -7.41
N GLY A 154 18.39 3.43 -6.45
CA GLY A 154 17.64 2.18 -6.56
C GLY A 154 18.49 1.02 -7.05
N VAL A 155 19.04 0.27 -6.08
CA VAL A 155 19.78 -0.99 -6.23
C VAL A 155 21.30 -0.78 -6.32
N ALA A 156 22.01 -1.32 -5.32
CA ALA A 156 23.45 -1.50 -5.37
C ALA A 156 23.82 -2.27 -6.64
N GLN A 157 25.04 -2.11 -7.16
CA GLN A 157 25.53 -2.82 -8.35
C GLN A 157 25.56 -4.37 -8.20
N THR A 158 25.06 -4.90 -7.08
CA THR A 158 24.93 -6.32 -6.79
C THR A 158 23.52 -6.59 -6.24
N PRO A 159 22.68 -7.38 -6.96
CA PRO A 159 21.38 -7.80 -6.48
C PRO A 159 21.51 -8.65 -5.21
N ASP A 160 20.87 -8.23 -4.13
CA ASP A 160 20.53 -9.09 -3.01
C ASP A 160 19.01 -9.21 -2.99
N GLY A 161 18.49 -10.40 -3.31
CA GLY A 161 17.05 -10.64 -3.50
C GLY A 161 16.17 -10.24 -2.30
N TYR A 162 16.76 -10.00 -1.13
CA TYR A 162 16.07 -9.42 0.01
C TYR A 162 15.76 -7.92 -0.16
N GLN A 163 16.69 -7.11 -0.67
CA GLN A 163 16.49 -5.67 -0.90
C GLN A 163 15.53 -5.38 -2.06
N ASP A 164 15.50 -6.26 -3.07
CA ASP A 164 14.66 -6.14 -4.25
C ASP A 164 13.16 -6.27 -3.92
N GLY A 165 12.79 -7.27 -3.10
CA GLY A 165 11.41 -7.44 -2.66
C GLY A 165 10.91 -6.25 -1.84
N TYR A 166 11.80 -5.61 -1.09
CA TYR A 166 11.55 -4.41 -0.32
C TYR A 166 11.27 -3.19 -1.20
N LEU A 167 12.03 -3.02 -2.29
CA LEU A 167 11.79 -1.97 -3.28
C LEU A 167 10.43 -2.11 -3.98
N ILE A 168 10.05 -3.35 -4.34
CA ILE A 168 8.73 -3.63 -4.91
C ILE A 168 7.60 -3.34 -3.91
N ASN A 169 7.79 -3.69 -2.64
CA ASN A 169 6.84 -3.32 -1.59
C ASN A 169 6.69 -1.80 -1.44
N ALA A 170 7.78 -1.03 -1.60
CA ALA A 170 7.71 0.44 -1.59
C ALA A 170 6.83 0.96 -2.72
N PHE A 171 6.92 0.37 -3.92
CA PHE A 171 6.05 0.69 -5.06
C PHE A 171 4.57 0.40 -4.75
N VAL A 172 4.27 -0.79 -4.23
CA VAL A 172 2.89 -1.17 -3.85
C VAL A 172 2.32 -0.20 -2.80
N ILE A 173 3.09 0.12 -1.76
CA ILE A 173 2.68 1.07 -0.72
C ILE A 173 2.46 2.46 -1.31
N HIS A 174 3.37 2.91 -2.17
CA HIS A 174 3.27 4.20 -2.84
C HIS A 174 1.96 4.33 -3.59
N LEU A 175 1.60 3.34 -4.41
CA LEU A 175 0.35 3.32 -5.15
C LEU A 175 -0.87 3.38 -4.23
N TYR A 176 -0.94 2.55 -3.19
CA TYR A 176 -2.08 2.58 -2.26
C TYR A 176 -2.19 3.90 -1.52
N LYS A 177 -1.07 4.53 -1.11
CA LYS A 177 -1.10 5.85 -0.49
C LYS A 177 -1.44 6.96 -1.47
N SER A 178 -1.06 6.82 -2.73
CA SER A 178 -1.50 7.70 -3.81
C SER A 178 -3.02 7.60 -4.06
N ILE A 179 -3.61 6.40 -3.98
CA ILE A 179 -5.07 6.21 -4.06
C ILE A 179 -5.77 6.82 -2.83
N GLU A 180 -5.34 6.46 -1.63
CA GLU A 180 -5.91 6.93 -0.35
C GLU A 180 -5.90 8.45 -0.21
N LEU A 181 -4.88 9.11 -0.78
CA LEU A 181 -4.74 10.57 -0.72
C LEU A 181 -5.33 11.30 -1.93
N ASP A 182 -5.84 10.59 -2.92
CA ASP A 182 -6.23 11.14 -4.22
C ASP A 182 -5.09 11.98 -4.86
N ARG A 183 -3.87 11.44 -4.77
CA ARG A 183 -2.64 12.10 -5.26
C ARG A 183 -1.89 11.17 -6.20
N HIS A 184 -2.08 11.42 -7.48
CA HIS A 184 -1.59 10.59 -8.56
C HIS A 184 -0.34 11.19 -9.20
N ASP A 185 0.72 10.40 -9.29
CA ASP A 185 1.87 10.76 -10.13
C ASP A 185 1.49 10.61 -11.61
N PRO A 186 2.17 11.33 -12.52
CA PRO A 186 1.90 11.23 -13.95
C PRO A 186 1.90 9.77 -14.45
N PRO A 187 1.00 9.39 -15.37
CA PRO A 187 0.94 8.04 -15.91
C PRO A 187 2.28 7.54 -16.45
N GLU A 188 3.06 8.41 -17.11
CA GLU A 188 4.36 8.07 -17.67
C GLU A 188 5.38 7.71 -16.60
N TRP A 189 5.37 8.44 -15.47
CA TRP A 189 6.24 8.13 -14.33
C TRP A 189 5.82 6.80 -13.68
N THR A 190 4.51 6.59 -13.51
CA THR A 190 3.98 5.36 -12.91
C THR A 190 4.36 4.13 -13.74
N GLN A 191 4.24 4.23 -15.07
CA GLN A 191 4.62 3.19 -16.02
C GLN A 191 6.13 2.92 -16.01
N ALA A 192 6.96 3.97 -16.04
CA ALA A 192 8.42 3.82 -15.99
C ALA A 192 8.89 3.14 -14.69
N VAL A 193 8.29 3.49 -13.55
CA VAL A 193 8.59 2.82 -12.27
C VAL A 193 8.10 1.38 -12.29
N PHE A 194 6.92 1.09 -12.84
CA PHE A 194 6.43 -0.28 -12.99
C PHE A 194 7.36 -1.16 -13.83
N GLU A 195 7.83 -0.67 -14.98
CA GLU A 195 8.78 -1.38 -15.84
C GLU A 195 10.09 -1.67 -15.09
N ARG A 196 10.61 -0.69 -14.34
CA ARG A 196 11.77 -0.90 -13.47
C ARG A 196 11.52 -1.98 -12.43
N MET A 197 10.36 -1.95 -11.76
CA MET A 197 10.02 -2.95 -10.74
C MET A 197 9.81 -4.34 -11.34
N ASN A 198 9.27 -4.46 -12.54
CA ASN A 198 9.18 -5.74 -13.26
C ASN A 198 10.56 -6.28 -13.62
N ALA A 199 11.49 -5.43 -14.04
CA ALA A 199 12.87 -5.84 -14.32
C ALA A 199 13.57 -6.34 -13.04
N VAL A 200 13.38 -5.63 -11.91
CA VAL A 200 13.86 -6.07 -10.59
C VAL A 200 13.26 -7.43 -10.24
N LEU A 201 11.94 -7.58 -10.35
CA LEU A 201 11.23 -8.82 -10.06
C LEU A 201 11.74 -10.00 -10.90
N ALA A 202 12.00 -9.78 -12.20
CA ALA A 202 12.51 -10.80 -13.11
C ALA A 202 13.94 -11.24 -12.79
N ALA A 203 14.74 -10.38 -12.15
CA ALA A 203 16.10 -10.68 -11.73
C ALA A 203 16.19 -11.32 -10.33
N MET A 204 15.08 -11.34 -9.57
CA MET A 204 15.08 -11.88 -8.21
C MET A 204 15.28 -13.42 -8.19
N PRO A 205 16.08 -13.95 -7.25
CA PRO A 205 16.22 -15.39 -7.06
C PRO A 205 14.91 -16.01 -6.58
N THR A 206 14.59 -17.20 -7.11
CA THR A 206 13.34 -17.93 -6.81
C THR A 206 13.45 -18.84 -5.58
N THR A 207 14.61 -18.96 -4.95
CA THR A 207 14.87 -19.82 -3.78
C THR A 207 15.37 -19.02 -2.58
N GLY A 208 14.99 -19.43 -1.36
CA GLY A 208 15.55 -18.89 -0.12
C GLY A 208 15.01 -17.52 0.32
N VAL A 209 13.86 -17.08 -0.18
CA VAL A 209 13.29 -15.76 0.08
C VAL A 209 12.03 -15.86 0.95
N GLY A 210 11.96 -15.07 2.02
CA GLY A 210 10.79 -15.01 2.91
C GLY A 210 9.52 -14.53 2.18
N VAL A 211 8.35 -14.61 2.82
CA VAL A 211 7.01 -14.29 2.24
C VAL A 211 6.94 -12.94 1.50
N ARG A 212 7.84 -11.99 1.81
CA ARG A 212 7.88 -10.64 1.24
C ARG A 212 8.87 -10.43 0.10
N SER A 213 9.68 -11.46 -0.16
CA SER A 213 10.56 -11.57 -1.32
C SER A 213 10.14 -12.76 -2.20
N ASP A 214 8.96 -13.32 -1.92
CA ASP A 214 8.27 -14.28 -2.78
C ASP A 214 7.89 -13.58 -4.09
N VAL A 215 8.61 -13.93 -5.15
CA VAL A 215 8.47 -13.37 -6.50
C VAL A 215 7.02 -13.44 -6.97
N GLU A 216 6.33 -14.55 -6.71
CA GLU A 216 4.96 -14.78 -7.16
C GLU A 216 3.98 -13.88 -6.38
N GLN A 217 4.20 -13.72 -5.07
CA GLN A 217 3.41 -12.78 -4.27
C GLN A 217 3.61 -11.32 -4.72
N LEU A 218 4.86 -10.94 -4.99
CA LEU A 218 5.20 -9.59 -5.42
C LEU A 218 4.64 -9.28 -6.80
N PHE A 219 4.70 -10.25 -7.72
CA PHE A 219 4.07 -10.17 -9.05
C PHE A 219 2.60 -9.77 -8.97
N VAL A 220 1.81 -10.49 -8.17
CA VAL A 220 0.38 -10.26 -8.01
C VAL A 220 0.13 -8.95 -7.25
N SER A 221 0.93 -8.64 -6.22
CA SER A 221 0.77 -7.42 -5.41
C SER A 221 0.94 -6.14 -6.23
N MET A 222 1.96 -6.09 -7.11
CA MET A 222 2.20 -4.95 -8.00
C MET A 222 1.02 -4.71 -8.93
N ARG A 223 0.57 -5.77 -9.61
CA ARG A 223 -0.53 -5.70 -10.59
C ARG A 223 -1.86 -5.37 -9.92
N MET A 224 -2.08 -5.89 -8.70
CA MET A 224 -3.26 -5.55 -7.92
C MET A 224 -3.32 -4.06 -7.59
N ALA A 225 -2.21 -3.50 -7.10
CA ALA A 225 -2.14 -2.08 -6.77
C ALA A 225 -2.32 -1.20 -8.03
N LEU A 226 -1.78 -1.64 -9.18
CA LEU A 226 -1.92 -0.92 -10.44
C LEU A 226 -3.34 -0.94 -11.01
N TRP A 227 -4.01 -2.09 -11.08
CA TRP A 227 -5.38 -2.09 -11.60
C TRP A 227 -6.30 -1.23 -10.73
N GLN A 228 -6.10 -1.20 -9.40
CA GLN A 228 -6.84 -0.32 -8.51
C GLN A 228 -6.54 1.16 -8.77
N MET A 229 -5.27 1.51 -9.00
CA MET A 229 -4.88 2.86 -9.40
C MET A 229 -5.58 3.28 -10.71
N HIS A 230 -5.51 2.42 -11.73
CA HIS A 230 -6.13 2.65 -13.04
C HIS A 230 -7.65 2.82 -12.92
N MET A 231 -8.33 1.94 -12.18
CA MET A 231 -9.77 2.07 -11.92
C MET A 231 -10.11 3.38 -11.19
N GLY A 232 -9.28 3.81 -10.24
CA GLY A 232 -9.44 5.09 -9.56
C GLY A 232 -9.28 6.31 -10.46
N ARG A 233 -8.62 6.16 -11.61
CA ARG A 233 -8.39 7.20 -12.63
C ARG A 233 -9.36 7.12 -13.82
N GLY A 234 -10.22 6.10 -13.88
CA GLY A 234 -11.07 5.86 -15.05
C GLY A 234 -10.37 5.16 -16.22
N GLU A 235 -9.15 4.64 -16.00
CA GLU A 235 -8.33 4.00 -17.03
C GLU A 235 -8.68 2.49 -17.15
N VAL A 236 -9.92 2.19 -17.56
CA VAL A 236 -10.49 0.83 -17.52
C VAL A 236 -9.66 -0.19 -18.32
N ASP A 237 -9.20 0.16 -19.51
CA ASP A 237 -8.41 -0.77 -20.35
C ASP A 237 -7.05 -1.09 -19.75
N ALA A 238 -6.41 -0.11 -19.11
CA ALA A 238 -5.15 -0.33 -18.40
C ALA A 238 -5.36 -1.19 -17.15
N ALA A 239 -6.48 -1.01 -16.44
CA ALA A 239 -6.86 -1.87 -15.33
C ALA A 239 -7.08 -3.32 -15.79
N GLN A 240 -7.81 -3.50 -16.90
CA GLN A 240 -8.08 -4.80 -17.50
C GLN A 240 -6.78 -5.53 -17.88
N ALA A 241 -5.84 -4.86 -18.57
CA ALA A 241 -4.57 -5.48 -18.95
C ALA A 241 -3.79 -6.03 -17.72
N ARG A 242 -3.82 -5.31 -16.60
CA ARG A 242 -3.20 -5.76 -15.35
C ARG A 242 -3.94 -6.93 -14.70
N LEU A 243 -5.26 -7.00 -14.83
CA LEU A 243 -6.06 -8.13 -14.37
C LEU A 243 -5.81 -9.39 -15.22
N GLU A 244 -5.72 -9.24 -16.54
CA GLU A 244 -5.40 -10.34 -17.47
C GLU A 244 -4.04 -10.97 -17.17
N GLU A 245 -3.02 -10.16 -16.85
CA GLU A 245 -1.72 -10.67 -16.40
C GLU A 245 -1.81 -11.50 -15.12
N ILE A 246 -2.70 -11.14 -14.18
CA ILE A 246 -2.92 -11.89 -12.94
C ILE A 246 -3.63 -13.21 -13.24
N VAL A 247 -4.65 -13.20 -14.11
CA VAL A 247 -5.41 -14.39 -14.49
C VAL A 247 -4.51 -15.38 -15.23
N ALA A 248 -3.77 -14.91 -16.25
CA ALA A 248 -2.82 -15.75 -16.99
C ALA A 248 -1.74 -16.35 -16.07
N TYR A 249 -1.26 -15.57 -15.09
CA TYR A 249 -0.31 -16.09 -14.09
C TYR A 249 -0.92 -17.19 -13.22
N HIS A 250 -2.19 -17.04 -12.79
CA HIS A 250 -2.88 -18.05 -12.02
C HIS A 250 -3.05 -19.36 -12.78
N ASP A 251 -3.49 -19.29 -14.04
CA ASP A 251 -3.75 -20.48 -14.86
C ASP A 251 -2.48 -21.32 -15.07
N LEU A 252 -1.32 -20.68 -15.14
CA LEU A 252 -0.01 -21.34 -15.24
C LEU A 252 0.50 -21.93 -13.92
N SER A 253 -0.01 -21.48 -12.77
CA SER A 253 0.58 -21.73 -11.44
C SER A 253 -0.44 -22.20 -10.39
N ILE A 254 -1.59 -22.74 -10.82
CA ILE A 254 -2.74 -23.07 -9.96
C ILE A 254 -2.40 -24.06 -8.83
N ASP A 255 -1.44 -24.96 -9.06
CA ASP A 255 -1.03 -26.00 -8.11
C ASP A 255 -0.01 -25.52 -7.06
N ARG A 256 0.50 -24.29 -7.18
CA ARG A 256 1.58 -23.75 -6.31
C ARG A 256 1.10 -22.75 -5.26
N ILE A 257 -0.20 -22.69 -4.96
CA ILE A 257 -0.74 -21.67 -4.05
C ILE A 257 -0.31 -21.97 -2.60
N VAL A 258 0.70 -21.25 -2.09
CA VAL A 258 1.19 -21.43 -0.71
C VAL A 258 1.47 -20.09 0.00
N ASN A 259 0.45 -19.26 0.24
CA ASN A 259 0.29 -18.43 1.46
C ASN A 259 -0.98 -17.55 1.43
N CYS A 260 -1.40 -17.03 2.59
CA CYS A 260 -2.58 -16.19 2.77
C CYS A 260 -2.57 -14.90 1.92
N ASN A 261 -1.42 -14.22 1.82
CA ASN A 261 -1.32 -12.93 1.14
C ASN A 261 -1.54 -13.05 -0.37
N ARG A 262 -1.08 -14.15 -0.96
CA ARG A 262 -1.28 -14.42 -2.39
C ARG A 262 -2.72 -14.74 -2.70
N SER A 263 -3.33 -15.62 -1.90
CA SER A 263 -4.76 -15.92 -2.02
C SER A 263 -5.62 -14.66 -1.87
N TYR A 264 -5.23 -13.75 -0.97
CA TYR A 264 -5.94 -12.48 -0.80
C TYR A 264 -5.94 -11.63 -2.06
N ASN A 265 -4.77 -11.42 -2.67
CA ASN A 265 -4.67 -10.57 -3.85
C ASN A 265 -5.29 -11.24 -5.09
N LEU A 266 -5.12 -12.54 -5.25
CA LEU A 266 -5.68 -13.32 -6.37
C LEU A 266 -7.21 -13.33 -6.34
N ALA A 267 -7.83 -13.70 -5.22
CA ALA A 267 -9.29 -13.79 -5.12
C ALA A 267 -9.96 -12.44 -5.44
N LYS A 268 -9.43 -11.35 -4.88
CA LYS A 268 -9.92 -9.99 -5.14
C LYS A 268 -9.78 -9.57 -6.61
N SER A 269 -8.65 -9.89 -7.23
CA SER A 269 -8.39 -9.53 -8.62
C SER A 269 -9.23 -10.36 -9.59
N MET A 270 -9.37 -11.67 -9.37
CA MET A 270 -10.25 -12.53 -10.16
C MET A 270 -11.70 -12.10 -10.06
N PHE A 271 -12.15 -11.73 -8.86
CA PHE A 271 -13.49 -11.22 -8.68
C PHE A 271 -13.72 -9.94 -9.48
N MET A 272 -12.83 -8.95 -9.42
CA MET A 272 -12.94 -7.73 -10.24
C MET A 272 -12.89 -8.05 -11.74
N ALA A 273 -12.02 -8.95 -12.18
CA ALA A 273 -11.98 -9.39 -13.56
C ALA A 273 -13.31 -10.02 -14.01
N GLY A 274 -13.93 -10.83 -13.13
CA GLY A 274 -15.25 -11.40 -13.38
C GLY A 274 -16.36 -10.35 -13.46
N LEU A 275 -16.31 -9.31 -12.62
CA LEU A 275 -17.25 -8.19 -12.71
C LEU A 275 -17.09 -7.39 -14.02
N LEU A 276 -15.85 -7.19 -14.49
CA LEU A 276 -15.59 -6.54 -15.78
C LEU A 276 -16.03 -7.42 -16.96
N ALA A 277 -15.81 -8.73 -16.91
CA ALA A 277 -16.33 -9.67 -17.90
C ALA A 277 -17.87 -9.65 -17.95
N LEU A 278 -18.55 -9.64 -16.80
CA LEU A 278 -20.01 -9.45 -16.74
C LEU A 278 -20.44 -8.13 -17.38
N ALA A 279 -19.76 -7.03 -17.05
CA ALA A 279 -20.08 -5.73 -17.61
C ALA A 279 -19.94 -5.70 -19.15
N ARG A 280 -19.10 -6.57 -19.72
CA ARG A 280 -18.83 -6.69 -21.15
C ARG A 280 -19.65 -7.77 -21.86
N ASP A 281 -20.67 -8.34 -21.20
CA ASP A 281 -21.50 -9.43 -21.74
C ASP A 281 -20.69 -10.73 -22.02
N GLU A 282 -19.64 -10.98 -21.23
CA GLU A 282 -18.77 -12.17 -21.34
C GLU A 282 -19.08 -13.19 -20.23
N ALA A 283 -20.30 -13.72 -20.21
CA ALA A 283 -20.84 -14.57 -19.14
C ALA A 283 -19.97 -15.81 -18.84
N ASP A 284 -19.44 -16.50 -19.85
CA ASP A 284 -18.59 -17.67 -19.67
C ASP A 284 -17.26 -17.35 -19.00
N LEU A 285 -16.64 -16.23 -19.38
CA LEU A 285 -15.41 -15.78 -18.75
C LEU A 285 -15.68 -15.34 -17.30
N ALA A 286 -16.77 -14.61 -17.07
CA ALA A 286 -17.18 -14.20 -15.74
C ALA A 286 -17.40 -15.40 -14.81
N GLY A 287 -18.11 -16.44 -15.28
CA GLY A 287 -18.35 -17.67 -14.53
C GLY A 287 -17.05 -18.34 -14.07
N ARG A 288 -16.11 -18.56 -15.00
CA ARG A 288 -14.77 -19.11 -14.69
C ARG A 288 -14.02 -18.27 -13.66
N LEU A 289 -14.06 -16.95 -13.79
CA LEU A 289 -13.35 -16.04 -12.89
C LEU A 289 -13.96 -16.04 -11.47
N PHE A 290 -15.28 -16.16 -11.35
CA PHE A 290 -15.93 -16.30 -10.04
C PHE A 290 -15.63 -17.64 -9.37
N GLU A 291 -15.61 -18.72 -10.14
CA GLU A 291 -15.18 -20.03 -9.65
C GLU A 291 -13.74 -19.99 -9.13
N ASN A 292 -12.81 -19.44 -9.93
CA ASN A 292 -11.42 -19.27 -9.53
C ASN A 292 -11.26 -18.40 -8.27
N ALA A 293 -12.03 -17.30 -8.16
CA ALA A 293 -12.00 -16.45 -6.97
C ALA A 293 -12.39 -17.21 -5.69
N ALA A 294 -13.44 -18.04 -5.77
CA ALA A 294 -13.89 -18.87 -4.66
C ALA A 294 -12.90 -20.00 -4.33
N ASP A 295 -12.35 -20.67 -5.36
CA ASP A 295 -11.37 -21.75 -5.17
C ASP A 295 -10.06 -21.25 -4.55
N VAL A 296 -9.55 -20.10 -5.01
CA VAL A 296 -8.37 -19.45 -4.41
C VAL A 296 -8.58 -19.13 -2.94
N PHE A 297 -9.75 -18.62 -2.56
CA PHE A 297 -10.09 -18.38 -1.15
C PHE A 297 -10.06 -19.68 -0.35
N ARG A 298 -10.72 -20.73 -0.85
CA ARG A 298 -10.79 -22.05 -0.21
C ARG A 298 -9.39 -22.64 0.00
N ARG A 299 -8.55 -22.65 -1.04
CA ARG A 299 -7.14 -23.10 -0.97
C ARG A 299 -6.33 -22.25 0.02
N GLY A 300 -6.54 -20.93 0.04
CA GLY A 300 -5.89 -20.02 0.98
C GLY A 300 -6.22 -20.34 2.44
N VAL A 301 -7.51 -20.56 2.75
CA VAL A 301 -7.95 -20.97 4.10
C VAL A 301 -7.36 -22.34 4.47
N ALA A 302 -7.38 -23.31 3.54
CA ALA A 302 -6.80 -24.63 3.77
C ALA A 302 -5.29 -24.58 4.04
N ALA A 303 -4.54 -23.67 3.42
CA ALA A 303 -3.12 -23.48 3.67
C ALA A 303 -2.81 -22.81 5.04
N VAL A 304 -3.75 -22.02 5.58
CA VAL A 304 -3.59 -21.33 6.87
C VAL A 304 -4.11 -22.17 8.04
N ARG A 305 -5.13 -23.00 7.83
CA ARG A 305 -5.81 -23.80 8.87
C ARG A 305 -4.89 -24.74 9.66
N PRO A 306 -3.87 -25.42 9.09
CA PRO A 306 -2.92 -26.22 9.88
C PRO A 306 -1.98 -25.38 10.76
N ARG A 307 -1.86 -24.06 10.48
CA ARG A 307 -0.96 -23.12 11.17
C ARG A 307 -1.70 -22.27 12.23
N THR A 308 -2.77 -22.83 12.82
CA THR A 308 -3.83 -22.23 13.66
C THR A 308 -3.45 -21.26 14.79
N GLY A 309 -2.18 -21.00 15.08
CA GLY A 309 -1.78 -20.03 16.09
C GLY A 309 -1.88 -18.56 15.66
N ASN A 310 -1.93 -18.25 14.35
CA ASN A 310 -1.82 -16.86 13.89
C ASN A 310 -3.19 -16.24 13.51
N LEU A 311 -3.89 -15.74 14.53
CA LEU A 311 -5.18 -15.02 14.40
C LEU A 311 -5.12 -13.84 13.41
N THR A 312 -3.95 -13.22 13.25
CA THR A 312 -3.76 -12.08 12.34
C THR A 312 -4.02 -12.47 10.87
N TRP A 313 -3.56 -13.65 10.46
CA TRP A 313 -3.72 -14.11 9.06
C TRP A 313 -5.16 -14.51 8.76
N PHE A 314 -5.88 -15.04 9.74
CA PHE A 314 -7.32 -15.29 9.62
C PHE A 314 -8.11 -13.98 9.50
N ALA A 315 -7.75 -12.95 10.27
CA ALA A 315 -8.36 -11.64 10.17
C ALA A 315 -8.12 -10.99 8.79
N GLU A 316 -6.91 -11.13 8.22
CA GLU A 316 -6.59 -10.66 6.86
C GLU A 316 -7.45 -11.36 5.78
N MET A 317 -7.79 -12.64 5.99
CA MET A 317 -8.66 -13.41 5.09
C MET A 317 -10.17 -13.12 5.26
N ALA A 318 -10.58 -12.33 6.25
CA ALA A 318 -12.01 -12.02 6.43
C ALA A 318 -12.59 -11.28 5.21
N ALA A 319 -11.83 -10.36 4.63
CA ALA A 319 -12.28 -9.62 3.44
C ALA A 319 -12.39 -10.51 2.18
N THR A 320 -11.60 -11.58 2.09
CA THR A 320 -11.66 -12.51 0.94
C THR A 320 -12.81 -13.50 1.06
N HIS A 321 -13.32 -13.73 2.27
CA HIS A 321 -14.55 -14.49 2.47
C HIS A 321 -15.75 -13.78 1.84
N GLN A 322 -15.86 -12.46 2.00
CA GLN A 322 -16.93 -11.67 1.36
C GLN A 322 -16.84 -11.76 -0.17
N VAL A 323 -15.63 -11.68 -0.72
CA VAL A 323 -15.38 -11.87 -2.16
C VAL A 323 -15.84 -13.24 -2.63
N ALA A 324 -15.52 -14.31 -1.89
CA ALA A 324 -15.96 -15.66 -2.24
C ALA A 324 -17.50 -15.80 -2.21
N ILE A 325 -18.17 -15.22 -1.21
CA ILE A 325 -19.65 -15.22 -1.13
C ILE A 325 -20.25 -14.52 -2.34
N HIS A 326 -19.76 -13.34 -2.70
CA HIS A 326 -20.25 -12.58 -3.85
C HIS A 326 -19.99 -13.31 -5.15
N ALA A 327 -18.79 -13.86 -5.33
CA ALA A 327 -18.44 -14.66 -6.49
C ALA A 327 -19.36 -15.88 -6.64
N MET A 328 -19.59 -16.66 -5.58
CA MET A 328 -20.51 -17.81 -5.61
C MET A 328 -21.96 -17.37 -5.88
N THR A 329 -22.39 -16.22 -5.36
CA THR A 329 -23.74 -15.69 -5.61
C THR A 329 -23.95 -15.33 -7.07
N LEU A 330 -22.98 -14.66 -7.69
CA LEU A 330 -23.03 -14.31 -9.11
C LEU A 330 -22.88 -15.54 -10.01
N LEU A 331 -21.97 -16.45 -9.68
CA LEU A 331 -21.81 -17.73 -10.37
C LEU A 331 -23.12 -18.53 -10.36
N ARG A 332 -23.77 -18.66 -9.20
CA ARG A 332 -25.06 -19.35 -9.09
C ARG A 332 -26.12 -18.71 -10.00
N ARG A 333 -26.21 -17.37 -10.03
CA ARG A 333 -27.15 -16.68 -10.92
C ARG A 333 -26.86 -16.93 -12.40
N LEU A 334 -25.58 -16.95 -12.79
CA LEU A 334 -25.17 -17.29 -14.15
C LEU A 334 -25.59 -18.70 -14.54
N ILE A 335 -25.39 -19.68 -13.65
CA ILE A 335 -25.80 -21.09 -13.85
C ILE A 335 -27.33 -21.21 -13.96
N GLU A 336 -28.07 -20.48 -13.12
CA GLU A 336 -29.54 -20.49 -13.10
C GLU A 336 -30.16 -19.66 -14.23
N GLY A 337 -29.36 -18.92 -15.02
CA GLY A 337 -29.85 -17.95 -16.01
C GLY A 337 -30.63 -16.79 -15.39
N ALA A 338 -30.42 -16.51 -14.10
CA ALA A 338 -31.10 -15.45 -13.37
C ALA A 338 -30.52 -14.07 -13.76
N PRO A 339 -31.35 -13.02 -13.93
CA PRO A 339 -30.88 -11.69 -14.28
C PRO A 339 -29.87 -11.13 -13.27
N ILE A 340 -28.76 -10.59 -13.79
CA ILE A 340 -27.76 -9.84 -13.02
C ILE A 340 -27.82 -8.40 -13.50
N THR A 341 -28.28 -7.50 -12.63
CA THR A 341 -28.42 -6.08 -12.96
C THR A 341 -27.09 -5.34 -12.79
N LYS A 342 -26.96 -4.22 -13.49
CA LYS A 342 -25.86 -3.26 -13.31
C LYS A 342 -25.67 -2.90 -11.84
N ASP A 343 -26.76 -2.56 -11.15
CA ASP A 343 -26.73 -2.16 -9.74
C ASP A 343 -26.18 -3.28 -8.85
N THR A 344 -26.56 -4.54 -9.08
CA THR A 344 -26.01 -5.69 -8.35
C THR A 344 -24.48 -5.75 -8.47
N VAL A 345 -23.96 -5.56 -9.68
CA VAL A 345 -22.51 -5.59 -9.95
C VAL A 345 -21.80 -4.41 -9.28
N LEU A 346 -22.36 -3.21 -9.37
CA LEU A 346 -21.78 -2.01 -8.74
C LEU A 346 -21.80 -2.05 -7.22
N GLU A 347 -22.82 -2.66 -6.61
CA GLU A 347 -22.92 -2.86 -5.15
C GLU A 347 -21.88 -3.84 -4.61
N MET A 348 -21.51 -4.85 -5.40
CA MET A 348 -20.53 -5.86 -4.99
C MET A 348 -19.07 -5.46 -5.26
N ALA A 349 -18.84 -4.55 -6.22
CA ALA A 349 -17.49 -4.09 -6.61
C ALA A 349 -16.58 -3.63 -5.46
N PRO A 350 -17.07 -2.91 -4.42
CA PRO A 350 -16.24 -2.50 -3.29
C PRO A 350 -15.53 -3.66 -2.56
N ALA A 351 -16.05 -4.88 -2.58
CA ALA A 351 -15.41 -6.03 -1.94
C ALA A 351 -14.05 -6.38 -2.58
N ALA A 352 -13.84 -6.03 -3.85
CA ALA A 352 -12.64 -6.35 -4.60
C ALA A 352 -11.43 -5.45 -4.28
N VAL A 353 -11.65 -4.28 -3.67
CA VAL A 353 -10.58 -3.29 -3.48
C VAL A 353 -9.99 -3.34 -2.08
N ARG A 354 -8.83 -2.71 -1.90
CA ARG A 354 -8.16 -2.57 -0.58
C ARG A 354 -8.46 -1.21 0.07
N VAL A 355 -8.65 -0.17 -0.73
CA VAL A 355 -8.91 1.19 -0.24
C VAL A 355 -10.41 1.39 -0.16
N GLU A 356 -10.92 1.62 1.05
CA GLU A 356 -12.35 1.79 1.35
C GLU A 356 -12.77 3.26 1.43
N ASP A 357 -11.97 4.17 0.85
CA ASP A 357 -12.30 5.58 0.77
C ASP A 357 -13.53 5.80 -0.13
N ALA A 358 -14.51 6.58 0.35
CA ALA A 358 -15.78 6.77 -0.33
C ALA A 358 -15.63 7.41 -1.72
N ALA A 359 -14.72 8.38 -1.88
CA ALA A 359 -14.52 9.03 -3.18
C ALA A 359 -13.89 8.05 -4.18
N TYR A 360 -12.93 7.24 -3.72
CA TYR A 360 -12.36 6.17 -4.54
C TYR A 360 -13.42 5.13 -4.95
N LEU A 361 -14.29 4.70 -4.02
CA LEU A 361 -15.34 3.71 -4.31
C LEU A 361 -16.36 4.22 -5.35
N GLU A 362 -16.69 5.50 -5.33
CA GLU A 362 -17.56 6.09 -6.36
C GLU A 362 -16.88 6.13 -7.73
N ARG A 363 -15.57 6.47 -7.78
CA ARG A 363 -14.79 6.38 -9.03
C ARG A 363 -14.69 4.94 -9.55
N LEU A 364 -14.45 3.97 -8.66
CA LEU A 364 -14.43 2.54 -9.01
C LEU A 364 -15.75 2.12 -9.67
N LYS A 365 -16.89 2.47 -9.06
CA LYS A 365 -18.21 2.17 -9.63
C LYS A 365 -18.44 2.88 -10.95
N ALA A 366 -18.03 4.14 -11.09
CA ALA A 366 -18.14 4.89 -12.34
C ALA A 366 -17.33 4.22 -13.47
N SER A 367 -16.09 3.80 -13.18
CA SER A 367 -15.22 3.07 -14.11
C SER A 367 -15.86 1.76 -14.55
N LEU A 368 -16.37 0.96 -13.60
CA LEU A 368 -17.08 -0.28 -13.92
C LEU A 368 -18.37 -0.03 -14.71
N ALA A 369 -19.13 1.00 -14.36
CA ALA A 369 -20.36 1.41 -15.04
C ALA A 369 -20.11 1.87 -16.48
N SER A 370 -18.93 2.43 -16.79
CA SER A 370 -18.56 2.81 -18.15
C SER A 370 -18.22 1.63 -19.05
N ALA A 371 -17.86 0.48 -18.47
CA ALA A 371 -17.65 -0.77 -19.19
C ALA A 371 -18.96 -1.53 -19.45
N TRP A 372 -20.08 -1.08 -18.88
CA TRP A 372 -21.35 -1.81 -18.90
C TRP A 372 -22.02 -1.75 -20.28
N VAL A 373 -22.29 -2.93 -20.81
CA VAL A 373 -23.14 -3.17 -21.98
C VAL A 373 -24.40 -3.88 -21.50
N GLU A 374 -25.57 -3.51 -22.04
CA GLU A 374 -26.82 -4.19 -21.71
C GLU A 374 -26.75 -5.67 -22.11
N PRO A 375 -26.94 -6.62 -21.17
CA PRO A 375 -26.71 -8.04 -21.42
C PRO A 375 -27.62 -8.58 -22.53
N ARG A 376 -27.07 -9.43 -23.39
CA ARG A 376 -27.88 -10.30 -24.25
C ARG A 376 -28.23 -11.52 -23.42
N ALA A 377 -29.50 -11.92 -23.37
CA ALA A 377 -29.95 -13.06 -22.56
C ALA A 377 -29.06 -14.30 -22.81
N GLN A 378 -28.28 -14.73 -21.81
CA GLN A 378 -27.37 -15.88 -21.94
C GLN A 378 -27.29 -16.67 -20.63
N ALA A 379 -27.41 -17.98 -20.77
CA ALA A 379 -27.21 -18.96 -19.70
C ALA A 379 -25.76 -19.45 -19.75
N PHE A 380 -25.04 -19.40 -18.63
CA PHE A 380 -23.74 -20.02 -18.49
C PHE A 380 -23.91 -21.53 -18.33
N THR A 381 -23.16 -22.33 -19.08
CA THR A 381 -23.09 -23.78 -18.87
C THR A 381 -21.79 -24.11 -18.14
N PRO A 382 -21.82 -24.58 -16.88
CA PRO A 382 -20.61 -25.00 -16.17
C PRO A 382 -19.84 -26.08 -16.95
N TYR A 383 -18.52 -26.15 -16.75
CA TYR A 383 -17.76 -27.31 -17.21
C TYR A 383 -18.27 -28.57 -16.49
N PRO A 384 -18.39 -29.71 -17.19
CA PRO A 384 -18.68 -30.98 -16.51
C PRO A 384 -17.56 -31.28 -15.53
N ASP A 385 -17.91 -31.49 -14.27
CA ASP A 385 -17.00 -31.96 -13.24
C ASP A 385 -16.73 -33.46 -13.49
N PRO A 386 -15.52 -33.85 -13.93
CA PRO A 386 -15.22 -35.25 -14.23
C PRO A 386 -15.32 -36.15 -12.99
N GLU A 387 -15.22 -35.57 -11.78
CA GLU A 387 -15.31 -36.33 -10.52
C GLU A 387 -16.75 -36.63 -10.12
N LEU A 388 -17.76 -35.94 -10.67
CA LEU A 388 -19.19 -36.20 -10.41
C LEU A 388 -19.84 -37.18 -11.40
N GLU A 389 -19.21 -37.47 -12.54
CA GLU A 389 -19.73 -38.46 -13.50
C GLU A 389 -19.42 -39.93 -13.12
N THR A 390 -18.60 -40.15 -12.09
CA THR A 390 -18.19 -41.49 -11.63
C THR A 390 -18.64 -41.85 -10.21
N ALA A 391 -19.47 -41.00 -9.58
CA ALA A 391 -20.14 -41.27 -8.29
C ALA A 391 -21.62 -41.59 -8.53
#